data_AF-A0AAD5ZYA6-F1
#
_entry.id   AF-A0AAD5ZYA6-F1
#
_cell.length_a   1.000
_cell.length_b   1.000
_cell.length_c   1.000
_cell.angle_alpha   90.00
_cell.angle_beta   90.00
_cell.angle_gamma   90.00
#
_symmetry.space_group_name_H-M   'P 1'
#
loop_
_entity.id
_entity.type
_entity.pdbx_description
1 polymer ?
#
loop_
_entity_poly.entity_id
_entity_poly.type
_entity_poly.pdbx_seq_one_letter_code
_entity_poly.pdbx_strand_id
1 'polypeptide(L)'
;MKVEQVFLISVEIREQVDDSSSTILFYIKSANSKSFSSSLFLVYNFLLLERPARYIKRENTVPKRQQSNMLPRSRTLPPRIHDSVTDENRDMRKYLQVETRPKFQEDTETGIPPGFSKCFDDDGRVKRTGTVWTASSHIITAVIGSGVLSLSWAIGQLGWIAGPTVMILFAFVIYYTSCLLAECYRTGDPVTGRRNYTYMDAVRSNLGGAKVKICGAIQYINLFGVAIGYTIAASTSMMAIQRSNCYHANNDNGPCPVSGNIYMIMFGVAEIIFSQIPDFSQVSWLSIVAAVMSFTYSTVGLGLGVAKTAENKKIGGSLLGVSIGAVTKSGVVTPTEKVWRNLAALGDIAFAYSYSVILIEIQDTVKSPPAENRTMKKATLLSIIVTTVFYLLCGCMGYAAFGDNVPGNLLTGFGFYNPYWLLDIANLAIVVHLVGAYQVYCQPLFAFVEKWTSEKWPNMEFLTHEYEVCFPLLGNIKLNLFRMIWRTIFVIITTVISMLMPFFSDVVGILGAFGFWPLTVYFPVEMYIVHKKIKKWSTPWLAMQLLSIVCLVVSVAAATGSVAGLMLDLKSYKPFQSSS
;
A
#
# COMPACT_ATOMS: atom_id res chain seq x y z
N MET A 1 8.62 50.00 6.73
CA MET A 1 8.58 50.38 5.30
C MET A 1 8.36 49.10 4.51
N LYS A 2 7.24 49.03 3.79
CA LYS A 2 6.63 47.84 3.18
C LYS A 2 7.53 47.15 2.16
N VAL A 3 7.57 45.81 2.17
CA VAL A 3 7.37 44.96 0.98
C VAL A 3 6.70 43.66 1.42
N GLU A 4 5.37 43.64 1.46
CA GLU A 4 4.59 42.41 1.34
C GLU A 4 4.53 42.05 -0.15
N GLN A 5 4.96 40.85 -0.52
CA GLN A 5 4.54 40.22 -1.77
C GLN A 5 3.97 38.85 -1.44
N VAL A 6 2.66 38.87 -1.23
CA VAL A 6 1.82 37.67 -1.19
C VAL A 6 1.67 37.17 -2.63
N PHE A 7 2.11 35.93 -2.90
CA PHE A 7 1.77 35.24 -4.15
C PHE A 7 0.30 34.82 -4.08
N LEU A 8 -0.59 35.66 -4.64
CA LEU A 8 -1.97 35.29 -4.91
C LEU A 8 -2.03 34.58 -6.26
N ILE A 9 -2.30 33.27 -6.23
CA ILE A 9 -2.67 32.49 -7.41
C ILE A 9 -4.20 32.56 -7.52
N SER A 10 -4.71 33.28 -8.52
CA SER A 10 -6.14 33.22 -8.86
C SER A 10 -6.35 32.20 -9.99
N VAL A 11 -7.22 31.24 -9.75
CA VAL A 11 -7.68 30.28 -10.75
C VAL A 11 -8.99 30.80 -11.33
N GLU A 12 -8.99 31.17 -12.60
CA GLU A 12 -10.19 31.61 -13.32
C GLU A 12 -10.73 30.43 -14.15
N ILE A 13 -12.01 30.09 -13.96
CA ILE A 13 -12.70 29.01 -14.67
C ILE A 13 -13.58 29.66 -15.74
N ARG A 14 -13.30 29.37 -17.01
CA ARG A 14 -14.22 29.71 -18.12
C ARG A 14 -14.67 28.43 -18.82
N GLU A 15 -15.98 28.31 -18.97
CA GLU A 15 -16.60 27.28 -19.79
C GLU A 15 -16.72 27.83 -21.21
N GLN A 16 -16.07 27.18 -22.18
CA GLN A 16 -16.23 27.50 -23.59
C GLN A 16 -17.01 26.37 -24.24
N VAL A 17 -18.22 26.68 -24.70
CA VAL A 17 -19.12 25.75 -25.38
C VAL A 17 -18.92 25.94 -26.88
N ASP A 18 -18.28 24.97 -27.54
CA ASP A 18 -18.30 24.84 -29.01
C ASP A 18 -18.96 23.51 -29.38
N ASP A 19 -19.67 23.53 -30.51
CA ASP A 19 -20.74 22.61 -30.94
C ASP A 19 -20.35 21.13 -31.18
N SER A 20 -19.17 20.68 -30.73
CA SER A 20 -18.78 19.27 -30.80
C SER A 20 -17.97 18.73 -29.61
N SER A 21 -17.70 19.53 -28.58
CA SER A 21 -17.03 19.06 -27.35
C SER A 21 -16.97 20.13 -26.26
N SER A 22 -17.50 19.86 -25.07
CA SER A 22 -17.31 20.71 -23.89
C SER A 22 -15.91 20.49 -23.31
N THR A 23 -15.05 21.51 -23.31
CA THR A 23 -13.72 21.48 -22.68
C THR A 23 -13.64 22.59 -21.62
N ILE A 24 -13.34 22.23 -20.37
CA ILE A 24 -13.06 23.19 -19.30
C ILE A 24 -11.54 23.46 -19.29
N LEU A 25 -11.14 24.69 -19.61
CA LEU A 25 -9.75 25.12 -19.51
C LEU A 25 -9.50 25.84 -18.19
N PHE A 26 -8.47 25.41 -17.47
CA PHE A 26 -7.96 26.10 -16.28
C PHE A 26 -6.83 27.04 -16.70
N TYR A 27 -7.01 28.34 -16.50
CA TYR A 27 -5.95 29.33 -16.70
C TYR A 27 -5.30 29.66 -15.35
N ILE A 28 -4.00 29.41 -15.24
CA ILE A 28 -3.19 29.90 -14.12
C ILE A 28 -2.53 31.19 -14.59
N LYS A 29 -3.01 32.32 -14.09
CA LYS A 29 -2.44 33.63 -14.40
C LYS A 29 -1.54 34.07 -13.24
N SER A 30 -0.23 34.09 -13.47
CA SER A 30 0.69 34.81 -12.59
C SER A 30 0.61 36.30 -12.92
N ALA A 31 0.43 37.15 -11.91
CA ALA A 31 0.23 38.60 -12.11
C ALA A 31 1.50 39.35 -12.56
N ASN A 32 2.64 38.69 -12.78
CA ASN A 32 3.82 39.34 -13.33
C ASN A 32 4.74 38.36 -14.07
N SER A 33 4.46 38.11 -15.35
CA SER A 33 5.46 37.75 -16.36
C SER A 33 4.74 37.59 -17.72
N LYS A 34 5.13 38.39 -18.71
CA LYS A 34 4.77 38.15 -20.11
C LYS A 34 5.67 37.01 -20.62
N SER A 35 5.04 35.99 -21.20
CA SER A 35 5.65 34.88 -21.94
C SER A 35 6.13 33.69 -21.10
N PHE A 36 5.22 32.74 -20.87
CA PHE A 36 5.57 31.32 -20.90
C PHE A 36 4.47 30.57 -21.64
N SER A 37 4.86 29.90 -22.73
CA SER A 37 4.00 29.08 -23.58
C SER A 37 4.42 27.61 -23.41
N SER A 38 3.40 26.75 -23.30
CA SER A 38 3.45 25.28 -23.52
C SER A 38 4.14 24.45 -22.43
N SER A 39 3.60 23.36 -21.86
CA SER A 39 2.34 22.61 -21.96
C SER A 39 2.28 21.73 -20.70
N LEU A 40 1.22 21.80 -19.91
CA LEU A 40 0.97 20.84 -18.82
C LEU A 40 -0.43 20.24 -19.02
N PHE A 41 -0.50 19.07 -19.64
CA PHE A 41 -1.72 18.28 -19.72
C PHE A 41 -1.83 17.44 -18.44
N LEU A 42 -2.74 17.82 -17.54
CA LEU A 42 -3.14 17.01 -16.41
C LEU A 42 -4.54 16.43 -16.67
N VAL A 43 -4.61 15.11 -16.69
CA VAL A 43 -5.84 14.34 -16.77
C VAL A 43 -6.48 14.30 -15.38
N TYR A 44 -7.69 14.85 -15.23
CA TYR A 44 -8.58 14.49 -14.13
C TYR A 44 -9.93 14.04 -14.68
N ASN A 45 -10.30 12.81 -14.32
CA ASN A 45 -11.70 12.38 -14.26
C ASN A 45 -11.80 11.24 -13.24
N PHE A 46 -11.72 11.60 -11.96
CA PHE A 46 -12.11 10.72 -10.87
C PHE A 46 -13.29 11.39 -10.16
N LEU A 47 -14.46 10.74 -10.21
CA LEU A 47 -15.65 10.92 -9.35
C LEU A 47 -16.92 11.63 -9.83
N LEU A 48 -17.05 12.18 -11.04
CA LEU A 48 -18.38 12.65 -11.50
C LEU A 48 -18.57 12.36 -12.98
N LEU A 49 -19.43 11.39 -13.31
CA LEU A 49 -20.39 11.37 -14.44
C LEU A 49 -20.91 9.95 -14.69
N GLU A 50 -21.93 9.53 -13.93
CA GLU A 50 -22.95 8.61 -14.43
C GLU A 50 -24.31 9.32 -14.27
N ARG A 51 -24.74 10.04 -15.31
CA ARG A 51 -26.18 10.24 -15.56
C ARG A 51 -26.61 9.21 -16.61
N PRO A 52 -27.75 8.52 -16.44
CA PRO A 52 -28.20 7.51 -17.38
C PRO A 52 -28.72 8.17 -18.66
N ALA A 53 -28.13 7.84 -19.81
CA ALA A 53 -28.65 8.25 -21.11
C ALA A 53 -29.90 7.42 -21.45
N ARG A 54 -30.96 8.16 -21.77
CA ARG A 54 -32.30 7.70 -22.12
C ARG A 54 -32.30 6.91 -23.43
N TYR A 55 -33.16 5.90 -23.47
CA TYR A 55 -33.59 5.20 -24.68
C TYR A 55 -34.10 6.20 -25.74
N ILE A 56 -33.45 6.24 -26.90
CA ILE A 56 -34.01 6.84 -28.12
C ILE A 56 -34.52 5.69 -29.01
N LYS A 57 -35.84 5.66 -29.15
CA LYS A 57 -36.61 4.79 -30.03
C LYS A 57 -36.32 5.20 -31.48
N ARG A 58 -35.65 4.37 -32.27
CA ARG A 58 -35.64 4.50 -33.74
C ARG A 58 -36.63 3.50 -34.31
N GLU A 59 -37.77 4.03 -34.77
CA GLU A 59 -38.61 3.39 -35.77
C GLU A 59 -37.77 3.17 -37.04
N ASN A 60 -37.81 1.95 -37.58
CA ASN A 60 -37.47 1.69 -38.97
C ASN A 60 -38.44 0.62 -39.49
N THR A 61 -39.47 1.14 -40.15
CA THR A 61 -40.17 0.64 -41.34
C THR A 61 -39.84 -0.76 -41.85
N VAL A 62 -40.88 -1.58 -41.88
CA VAL A 62 -41.07 -2.85 -42.59
C VAL A 62 -41.14 -2.64 -44.11
N PRO A 63 -40.61 -3.57 -44.94
CA PRO A 63 -41.19 -3.86 -46.24
C PRO A 63 -41.95 -5.20 -46.22
N LYS A 64 -43.20 -5.16 -46.68
CA LYS A 64 -44.09 -6.31 -46.91
C LYS A 64 -43.59 -7.16 -48.09
N ARG A 65 -43.70 -8.49 -47.96
CA ARG A 65 -44.01 -9.38 -49.11
C ARG A 65 -44.72 -10.68 -48.66
N GLN A 66 -45.92 -10.86 -49.24
CA GLN A 66 -46.72 -12.06 -49.58
C GLN A 66 -46.69 -13.32 -48.66
N GLN A 67 -47.83 -13.70 -48.06
CA GLN A 67 -48.81 -14.74 -48.53
C GLN A 67 -48.13 -16.12 -48.74
N SER A 68 -48.53 -17.25 -48.15
CA SER A 68 -49.86 -17.76 -47.80
C SER A 68 -49.74 -19.12 -47.07
N ASN A 69 -50.75 -19.45 -46.25
CA ASN A 69 -51.34 -20.78 -45.96
C ASN A 69 -51.51 -21.13 -44.48
N MET A 70 -52.79 -21.27 -44.13
CA MET A 70 -53.36 -21.77 -42.87
C MET A 70 -53.51 -23.30 -42.89
N LEU A 71 -53.58 -23.91 -41.69
CA LEU A 71 -54.54 -24.93 -41.16
C LEU A 71 -53.84 -25.87 -40.10
N PRO A 72 -54.55 -26.61 -39.22
CA PRO A 72 -55.04 -26.12 -37.92
C PRO A 72 -54.76 -27.05 -36.69
N ARG A 73 -55.09 -26.53 -35.50
CA ARG A 73 -55.35 -27.15 -34.16
C ARG A 73 -55.30 -28.68 -33.98
N SER A 74 -54.73 -29.11 -32.84
CA SER A 74 -55.42 -30.01 -31.89
C SER A 74 -54.99 -29.78 -30.42
N ARG A 75 -55.92 -30.02 -29.49
CA ARG A 75 -55.83 -29.91 -28.01
C ARG A 75 -55.75 -31.31 -27.39
N THR A 76 -54.99 -31.50 -26.31
CA THR A 76 -55.36 -32.30 -25.11
C THR A 76 -54.37 -32.04 -23.93
N LEU A 77 -54.90 -32.06 -22.69
CA LEU A 77 -54.26 -31.80 -21.38
C LEU A 77 -53.87 -33.12 -20.64
N PRO A 78 -53.44 -33.14 -19.33
CA PRO A 78 -52.09 -33.34 -18.76
C PRO A 78 -52.01 -34.69 -17.96
N PRO A 79 -51.23 -34.94 -16.86
CA PRO A 79 -50.04 -34.31 -16.25
C PRO A 79 -48.88 -35.30 -15.94
N ARG A 80 -47.66 -34.81 -15.67
CA ARG A 80 -46.76 -35.45 -14.66
C ARG A 80 -45.59 -34.55 -14.24
N ILE A 81 -45.31 -34.61 -12.95
CA ILE A 81 -44.37 -33.85 -12.12
C ILE A 81 -42.93 -34.31 -12.38
N HIS A 82 -41.99 -33.38 -12.65
CA HIS A 82 -40.66 -33.27 -12.02
C HIS A 82 -39.86 -32.06 -12.55
N ASP A 83 -39.24 -31.34 -11.61
CA ASP A 83 -38.05 -30.47 -11.67
C ASP A 83 -37.97 -29.26 -12.64
N SER A 84 -37.88 -28.06 -12.06
CA SER A 84 -37.07 -26.96 -12.63
C SER A 84 -36.69 -25.91 -11.56
N VAL A 85 -35.58 -26.17 -10.85
CA VAL A 85 -34.74 -25.11 -10.26
C VAL A 85 -33.47 -25.02 -11.11
N THR A 86 -33.62 -24.53 -12.33
CA THR A 86 -32.50 -24.30 -13.25
C THR A 86 -32.92 -23.29 -14.32
N ASP A 87 -33.13 -22.03 -13.93
CA ASP A 87 -33.10 -20.95 -14.94
C ASP A 87 -32.65 -19.56 -14.43
N GLU A 88 -31.83 -19.49 -13.38
CA GLU A 88 -31.08 -18.26 -13.04
C GLU A 88 -29.56 -18.38 -13.26
N ASN A 89 -29.05 -19.59 -13.54
CA ASN A 89 -27.60 -19.83 -13.72
C ASN A 89 -27.11 -19.68 -15.18
N ARG A 90 -28.01 -19.45 -16.15
CA ARG A 90 -27.62 -19.29 -17.56
C ARG A 90 -27.24 -17.86 -17.93
N ASP A 91 -27.83 -16.86 -17.29
CA ASP A 91 -27.52 -15.45 -17.59
C ASP A 91 -26.21 -14.96 -16.96
N MET A 92 -25.73 -15.59 -15.89
CA MET A 92 -24.44 -15.23 -15.30
C MET A 92 -23.23 -15.68 -16.16
N ARG A 93 -23.38 -16.71 -17.01
CA ARG A 93 -22.27 -17.18 -17.87
C ARG A 93 -21.96 -16.25 -19.03
N LYS A 94 -22.92 -15.42 -19.47
CA LYS A 94 -22.72 -14.55 -20.64
C LYS A 94 -21.96 -13.26 -20.35
N TYR A 95 -21.75 -12.89 -19.09
CA TYR A 95 -21.02 -11.68 -18.71
C TYR A 95 -19.60 -11.93 -18.15
N LEU A 96 -19.12 -13.18 -18.18
CA LEU A 96 -17.87 -13.59 -17.51
C LEU A 96 -16.77 -14.11 -18.45
N GLN A 97 -16.96 -13.99 -19.77
CA GLN A 97 -15.95 -14.37 -20.76
C GLN A 97 -15.63 -13.22 -21.71
N VAL A 98 -14.84 -12.26 -21.24
CA VAL A 98 -13.93 -11.52 -22.13
C VAL A 98 -12.62 -11.35 -21.36
N GLU A 99 -11.86 -12.44 -21.29
CA GLU A 99 -10.42 -12.36 -21.05
C GLU A 99 -9.81 -12.88 -22.36
N THR A 100 -9.03 -12.04 -23.02
CA THR A 100 -8.40 -12.31 -24.31
C THR A 100 -7.52 -13.55 -24.20
N ARG A 101 -8.07 -14.70 -24.58
CA ARG A 101 -7.26 -15.85 -24.97
C ARG A 101 -6.38 -15.42 -26.15
N PRO A 102 -5.08 -15.73 -26.17
CA PRO A 102 -4.38 -15.75 -27.45
C PRO A 102 -5.16 -16.71 -28.36
N LYS A 103 -5.46 -16.28 -29.59
CA LYS A 103 -6.10 -17.14 -30.59
C LYS A 103 -5.25 -18.39 -30.72
N PHE A 104 -5.75 -19.51 -30.21
CA PHE A 104 -5.24 -20.82 -30.60
C PHE A 104 -5.76 -21.02 -32.02
N GLN A 105 -4.89 -20.78 -32.99
CA GLN A 105 -5.13 -21.21 -34.35
C GLN A 105 -5.17 -22.73 -34.29
N GLU A 106 -6.31 -23.30 -34.65
CA GLU A 106 -6.59 -24.72 -34.66
C GLU A 106 -5.87 -25.34 -35.87
N ASP A 107 -4.54 -25.25 -35.87
CA ASP A 107 -3.68 -25.85 -36.88
C ASP A 107 -3.10 -27.14 -36.29
N THR A 108 -3.76 -28.24 -36.64
CA THR A 108 -3.25 -29.61 -36.77
C THR A 108 -2.47 -30.20 -35.58
N GLU A 109 -2.97 -31.31 -35.05
CA GLU A 109 -2.29 -32.23 -34.13
C GLU A 109 -0.80 -32.38 -34.43
N THR A 110 0.04 -31.62 -33.73
CA THR A 110 1.46 -31.87 -33.60
C THR A 110 1.83 -31.68 -32.13
N GLY A 111 2.41 -32.72 -31.57
CA GLY A 111 2.54 -32.92 -30.12
C GLY A 111 3.19 -31.75 -29.40
N ILE A 112 2.61 -31.38 -28.27
CA ILE A 112 3.24 -30.54 -27.26
C ILE A 112 4.62 -31.14 -26.96
N PRO A 113 5.73 -30.40 -27.14
CA PRO A 113 7.07 -30.93 -26.90
C PRO A 113 7.17 -31.51 -25.47
N PRO A 114 7.76 -32.70 -25.28
CA PRO A 114 7.91 -33.32 -23.96
C PRO A 114 8.81 -32.43 -23.08
N GLY A 115 8.18 -31.55 -22.30
CA GLY A 115 8.85 -30.50 -21.52
C GLY A 115 8.02 -29.25 -21.31
N PHE A 116 7.07 -28.94 -22.20
CA PHE A 116 6.27 -27.71 -22.15
C PHE A 116 5.44 -27.57 -20.87
N SER A 117 4.87 -28.67 -20.37
CA SER A 117 4.12 -28.71 -19.09
C SER A 117 4.99 -28.45 -17.85
N LYS A 118 6.33 -28.55 -17.94
CA LYS A 118 7.21 -28.30 -16.78
C LYS A 118 7.43 -26.81 -16.49
N CYS A 119 7.21 -25.95 -17.49
CA CYS A 119 7.52 -24.52 -17.42
C CYS A 119 6.35 -23.64 -16.94
N PHE A 120 5.12 -24.15 -16.99
CA PHE A 120 3.91 -23.40 -16.67
C PHE A 120 3.14 -24.04 -15.50
N ASP A 121 2.41 -23.20 -14.76
CA ASP A 121 1.45 -23.61 -13.74
C ASP A 121 0.11 -24.05 -14.38
N ASP A 122 -0.82 -24.54 -13.55
CA ASP A 122 -2.19 -24.96 -13.89
C ASP A 122 -3.07 -23.85 -14.49
N ASP A 123 -2.66 -22.58 -14.40
CA ASP A 123 -3.32 -21.43 -14.99
C ASP A 123 -2.67 -20.94 -16.30
N GLY A 124 -1.65 -21.65 -16.80
CA GLY A 124 -0.92 -21.31 -18.02
C GLY A 124 0.10 -20.18 -17.86
N ARG A 125 0.35 -19.67 -16.65
CA ARG A 125 1.42 -18.70 -16.37
C ARG A 125 2.74 -19.39 -16.09
N VAL A 126 3.85 -18.66 -16.23
CA VAL A 126 5.19 -19.16 -15.89
C VAL A 126 5.18 -19.67 -14.44
N LYS A 127 5.79 -20.83 -14.24
CA LYS A 127 5.76 -21.55 -12.97
C LYS A 127 6.28 -20.69 -11.82
N ARG A 128 5.45 -20.53 -10.78
CA ARG A 128 5.82 -19.86 -9.53
C ARG A 128 6.90 -20.66 -8.79
N THR A 129 7.90 -19.96 -8.25
CA THR A 129 9.06 -20.58 -7.59
C THR A 129 9.16 -20.24 -6.11
N GLY A 130 8.32 -19.34 -5.61
CA GLY A 130 8.36 -18.84 -4.23
C GLY A 130 8.17 -19.94 -3.19
N THR A 131 8.82 -19.77 -2.05
CA THR A 131 8.85 -20.70 -0.92
C THR A 131 8.44 -19.99 0.37
N VAL A 132 8.40 -20.73 1.49
CA VAL A 132 8.21 -20.11 2.82
C VAL A 132 9.25 -19.02 3.07
N TRP A 133 10.50 -19.21 2.65
CA TRP A 133 11.57 -18.24 2.87
C TRP A 133 11.40 -16.96 2.07
N THR A 134 11.07 -17.05 0.78
CA THR A 134 10.87 -15.86 -0.07
C THR A 134 9.59 -15.14 0.29
N ALA A 135 8.52 -15.86 0.64
CA ALA A 135 7.30 -15.26 1.14
C ALA A 135 7.55 -14.55 2.48
N SER A 136 8.27 -15.18 3.41
CA SER A 136 8.65 -14.54 4.67
C SER A 136 9.54 -13.33 4.46
N SER A 137 10.50 -13.35 3.52
CA SER A 137 11.32 -12.15 3.23
C SER A 137 10.49 -11.01 2.70
N HIS A 138 9.50 -11.27 1.83
CA HIS A 138 8.56 -10.25 1.37
C HIS A 138 7.72 -9.68 2.51
N ILE A 139 7.17 -10.53 3.38
CA ILE A 139 6.39 -10.09 4.56
C ILE A 139 7.28 -9.30 5.53
N ILE A 140 8.46 -9.80 5.87
CA ILE A 140 9.41 -9.12 6.76
C ILE A 140 9.83 -7.77 6.18
N THR A 141 10.14 -7.71 4.89
CA THR A 141 10.45 -6.44 4.20
C THR A 141 9.28 -5.46 4.29
N ALA A 142 8.05 -5.96 4.14
CA ALA A 142 6.87 -5.11 4.18
C ALA A 142 6.55 -4.60 5.60
N VAL A 143 6.89 -5.38 6.62
CA VAL A 143 6.53 -5.15 8.03
C VAL A 143 7.68 -4.46 8.75
N ILE A 144 8.85 -5.10 8.88
CA ILE A 144 10.05 -4.56 9.55
C ILE A 144 10.69 -3.48 8.66
N GLY A 145 10.03 -2.34 8.55
CA GLY A 145 10.49 -1.18 7.82
C GLY A 145 10.33 0.09 8.64
N SER A 146 9.78 1.12 8.03
CA SER A 146 9.55 2.39 8.71
C SER A 146 8.68 2.25 9.98
N GLY A 147 7.77 1.27 10.02
CA GLY A 147 6.91 0.98 11.17
C GLY A 147 7.65 0.70 12.47
N VAL A 148 8.77 -0.06 12.45
CA VAL A 148 9.50 -0.38 13.70
C VAL A 148 10.13 0.86 14.35
N LEU A 149 10.43 1.88 13.55
CA LEU A 149 11.10 3.10 14.01
C LEU A 149 10.19 3.96 14.90
N SER A 150 8.86 3.91 14.69
CA SER A 150 7.89 4.65 15.50
C SER A 150 7.33 3.87 16.68
N LEU A 151 7.64 2.57 16.82
CA LEU A 151 7.09 1.76 17.91
C LEU A 151 7.56 2.19 19.29
N SER A 152 8.81 2.64 19.43
CA SER A 152 9.29 3.19 20.70
C SER A 152 8.49 4.43 21.10
N TRP A 153 8.12 5.26 20.13
CA TRP A 153 7.23 6.40 20.36
C TRP A 153 5.82 5.98 20.74
N ALA A 154 5.25 4.99 20.04
CA ALA A 154 3.91 4.47 20.33
C ALA A 154 3.83 3.88 21.74
N ILE A 155 4.82 3.09 22.17
CA ILE A 155 4.93 2.63 23.56
C ILE A 155 5.13 3.81 24.52
N GLY A 156 5.87 4.84 24.12
CA GLY A 156 6.01 6.05 24.93
C GLY A 156 4.69 6.78 25.18
N GLN A 157 3.77 6.77 24.22
CA GLN A 157 2.44 7.35 24.41
C GLN A 157 1.55 6.43 25.27
N LEU A 158 1.57 5.12 25.03
CA LEU A 158 0.69 4.16 25.69
C LEU A 158 1.17 3.70 27.08
N GLY A 159 2.48 3.72 27.33
CA GLY A 159 3.12 3.27 28.55
C GLY A 159 3.50 1.79 28.59
N TRP A 160 4.15 1.40 29.69
CA TRP A 160 4.69 0.05 29.91
C TRP A 160 3.65 -1.07 29.94
N ILE A 161 2.39 -0.75 30.22
CA ILE A 161 1.30 -1.73 30.24
C ILE A 161 0.62 -1.78 28.88
N ALA A 162 -0.05 -0.68 28.50
CA ALA A 162 -0.90 -0.69 27.31
C ALA A 162 -0.10 -0.85 26.02
N GLY A 163 1.12 -0.29 25.91
CA GLY A 163 1.94 -0.38 24.71
C GLY A 163 2.23 -1.83 24.30
N PRO A 164 2.96 -2.61 25.11
CA PRO A 164 3.24 -4.02 24.81
C PRO A 164 1.98 -4.89 24.66
N THR A 165 0.96 -4.67 25.49
CA THR A 165 -0.30 -5.42 25.39
C THR A 165 -0.99 -5.18 24.04
N VAL A 166 -1.10 -3.92 23.61
CA VAL A 166 -1.71 -3.56 22.32
C VAL A 166 -0.91 -4.16 21.16
N MET A 167 0.42 -4.13 21.20
CA MET A 167 1.25 -4.75 20.16
C MET A 167 0.99 -6.24 20.01
N ILE A 168 0.90 -6.98 21.12
CA ILE A 168 0.57 -8.42 21.10
C ILE A 168 -0.84 -8.65 20.54
N LEU A 169 -1.81 -7.82 20.91
CA LEU A 169 -3.18 -7.91 20.38
C LEU A 169 -3.21 -7.66 18.86
N PHE A 170 -2.51 -6.63 18.37
CA PHE A 170 -2.39 -6.37 16.93
C PHE A 170 -1.71 -7.52 16.21
N ALA A 171 -0.65 -8.10 16.77
CA ALA A 171 0.04 -9.28 16.23
C ALA A 171 -0.90 -10.50 16.10
N PHE A 172 -1.79 -10.71 17.09
CA PHE A 172 -2.79 -11.76 17.02
C PHE A 172 -3.85 -11.48 15.93
N VAL A 173 -4.37 -10.25 15.88
CA VAL A 173 -5.40 -9.86 14.90
C VAL A 173 -4.86 -9.95 13.47
N ILE A 174 -3.65 -9.45 13.20
CA ILE A 174 -3.02 -9.54 11.88
C ILE A 174 -2.74 -11.00 11.51
N TYR A 175 -2.25 -11.83 12.44
CA TYR A 175 -2.04 -13.26 12.16
C TYR A 175 -3.33 -13.96 11.77
N TYR A 176 -4.38 -13.75 12.56
CA TYR A 176 -5.68 -14.37 12.35
C TYR A 176 -6.28 -13.94 11.00
N THR A 177 -6.36 -12.64 10.75
CA THR A 177 -6.97 -12.08 9.53
C THR A 177 -6.15 -12.38 8.27
N SER A 178 -4.82 -12.39 8.34
CA SER A 178 -3.95 -12.82 7.24
C SER A 178 -4.14 -14.31 6.91
N CYS A 179 -4.39 -15.16 7.91
CA CYS A 179 -4.74 -16.57 7.67
C CYS A 179 -6.10 -16.72 6.97
N LEU A 180 -7.07 -15.86 7.28
CA LEU A 180 -8.36 -15.83 6.57
C LEU A 180 -8.19 -15.37 5.12
N LEU A 181 -7.39 -14.32 4.91
CA LEU A 181 -7.10 -13.78 3.58
C LEU A 181 -6.39 -14.81 2.71
N ALA A 182 -5.41 -15.55 3.27
CA ALA A 182 -4.66 -16.55 2.52
C ALA A 182 -5.54 -17.70 1.99
N GLU A 183 -6.65 -18.00 2.66
CA GLU A 183 -7.64 -18.98 2.18
C GLU A 183 -8.44 -18.46 0.98
N CYS A 184 -8.56 -17.15 0.80
CA CYS A 184 -9.35 -16.52 -0.26
C CYS A 184 -8.59 -16.37 -1.58
N TYR A 185 -7.33 -16.82 -1.64
CA TYR A 185 -6.48 -16.74 -2.85
C TYR A 185 -7.04 -17.54 -4.03
N ARG A 186 -7.54 -18.76 -3.80
CA ARG A 186 -8.24 -19.55 -4.84
C ARG A 186 -9.74 -19.47 -4.64
N THR A 187 -10.49 -19.28 -5.72
CA THR A 187 -11.96 -19.31 -5.71
C THR A 187 -12.47 -20.73 -5.94
N GLY A 188 -13.36 -21.20 -5.07
CA GLY A 188 -13.90 -22.56 -5.12
C GLY A 188 -12.99 -23.55 -4.39
N ASP A 189 -12.36 -24.45 -5.13
CA ASP A 189 -11.48 -25.47 -4.55
C ASP A 189 -10.12 -24.87 -4.10
N PRO A 190 -9.63 -25.15 -2.88
CA PRO A 190 -8.38 -24.58 -2.37
C PRO A 190 -7.10 -25.00 -3.11
N VAL A 191 -7.15 -26.01 -3.97
CA VAL A 191 -5.98 -26.55 -4.68
C VAL A 191 -6.07 -26.34 -6.18
N THR A 192 -7.26 -26.49 -6.76
CA THR A 192 -7.53 -26.48 -8.20
C THR A 192 -8.41 -25.31 -8.64
N GLY A 193 -8.95 -24.54 -7.68
CA GLY A 193 -9.78 -23.37 -7.96
C GLY A 193 -9.02 -22.25 -8.67
N ARG A 194 -9.76 -21.36 -9.33
CA ARG A 194 -9.16 -20.22 -10.06
C ARG A 194 -8.35 -19.36 -9.09
N ARG A 195 -7.10 -19.04 -9.44
CA ARG A 195 -6.26 -18.10 -8.68
C ARG A 195 -6.74 -16.67 -8.82
N ASN A 196 -6.68 -15.93 -7.71
CA ASN A 196 -6.82 -14.48 -7.67
C ASN A 196 -5.42 -13.89 -7.52
N TYR A 197 -4.93 -13.22 -8.57
CA TYR A 197 -3.55 -12.75 -8.65
C TYR A 197 -3.29 -11.50 -7.78
N THR A 198 -4.35 -10.75 -7.49
CA THR A 198 -4.29 -9.52 -6.71
C THR A 198 -5.34 -9.52 -5.61
N TYR A 199 -5.13 -8.71 -4.58
CA TYR A 199 -6.11 -8.49 -3.52
C TYR A 199 -7.48 -8.08 -4.11
N MET A 200 -7.45 -7.21 -5.11
CA MET A 200 -8.63 -6.75 -5.83
C MET A 200 -9.36 -7.84 -6.59
N ASP A 201 -8.63 -8.79 -7.19
CA ASP A 201 -9.24 -9.94 -7.84
C ASP A 201 -9.94 -10.85 -6.81
N ALA A 202 -9.34 -11.03 -5.62
CA ALA A 202 -9.95 -11.81 -4.54
C ALA A 202 -11.24 -11.15 -4.03
N VAL A 203 -11.25 -9.81 -3.88
CA VAL A 203 -12.48 -9.08 -3.52
C VAL A 203 -13.52 -9.17 -4.64
N ARG A 204 -13.11 -9.09 -5.91
CA ARG A 204 -14.01 -9.21 -7.05
C ARG A 204 -14.64 -10.59 -7.13
N SER A 205 -13.89 -11.67 -6.90
CA SER A 205 -14.38 -13.04 -7.00
C SER A 205 -15.23 -13.48 -5.80
N ASN A 206 -15.01 -12.91 -4.61
CA ASN A 206 -15.76 -13.27 -3.41
C ASN A 206 -16.93 -12.32 -3.10
N LEU A 207 -16.78 -11.00 -3.29
CA LEU A 207 -17.76 -10.00 -2.83
C LEU A 207 -18.45 -9.25 -3.97
N GLY A 208 -17.73 -8.95 -5.05
CA GLY A 208 -18.26 -8.27 -6.23
C GLY A 208 -18.84 -6.87 -5.97
N GLY A 209 -19.48 -6.29 -7.01
CA GLY A 209 -20.26 -5.06 -6.92
C GLY A 209 -19.49 -3.81 -6.44
N ALA A 210 -20.17 -2.95 -5.69
CA ALA A 210 -19.62 -1.68 -5.18
C ALA A 210 -18.44 -1.88 -4.21
N LYS A 211 -18.38 -3.01 -3.51
CA LYS A 211 -17.30 -3.34 -2.57
C LYS A 211 -15.93 -3.39 -3.25
N VAL A 212 -15.87 -3.78 -4.52
CA VAL A 212 -14.64 -3.77 -5.34
C VAL A 212 -14.15 -2.32 -5.52
N LYS A 213 -15.02 -1.40 -5.94
CA LYS A 213 -14.63 0.00 -6.15
C LYS A 213 -14.13 0.66 -4.86
N ILE A 214 -14.82 0.41 -3.74
CA ILE A 214 -14.45 0.93 -2.42
C ILE A 214 -13.11 0.34 -1.97
N CYS A 215 -12.94 -0.98 -2.07
CA CYS A 215 -11.68 -1.64 -1.72
C CYS A 215 -10.51 -1.07 -2.53
N GLY A 216 -10.67 -0.96 -3.85
CA GLY A 216 -9.62 -0.45 -4.73
C GLY A 216 -9.23 0.98 -4.38
N ALA A 217 -10.21 1.85 -4.15
CA ALA A 217 -9.94 3.22 -3.73
C ALA A 217 -9.12 3.27 -2.43
N ILE A 218 -9.53 2.52 -1.41
CA ILE A 218 -8.84 2.48 -0.11
C ILE A 218 -7.43 1.89 -0.27
N GLN A 219 -7.30 0.77 -1.00
CA GLN A 219 -6.03 0.08 -1.19
C GLN A 219 -5.02 0.95 -1.93
N TYR A 220 -5.39 1.54 -3.06
CA TYR A 220 -4.46 2.34 -3.86
C TYR A 220 -4.10 3.67 -3.20
N ILE A 221 -5.03 4.31 -2.47
CA ILE A 221 -4.72 5.48 -1.64
C ILE A 221 -3.72 5.10 -0.53
N ASN A 222 -3.90 3.93 0.10
CA ASN A 222 -2.99 3.46 1.13
C ASN A 222 -1.58 3.19 0.57
N LEU A 223 -1.48 2.48 -0.57
CA LEU A 223 -0.20 2.23 -1.26
C LEU A 223 0.50 3.53 -1.67
N PHE A 224 -0.24 4.51 -2.17
CA PHE A 224 0.28 5.84 -2.49
C PHE A 224 0.83 6.56 -1.26
N GLY A 225 0.12 6.48 -0.13
CA GLY A 225 0.59 7.07 1.12
C GLY A 225 1.83 6.37 1.70
N VAL A 226 1.93 5.04 1.57
CA VAL A 226 3.14 4.30 1.97
C VAL A 226 4.37 4.81 1.23
N ALA A 227 4.25 5.09 -0.09
CA ALA A 227 5.32 5.68 -0.88
C ALA A 227 5.79 7.05 -0.35
N ILE A 228 4.85 7.89 0.10
CA ILE A 228 5.15 9.19 0.74
C ILE A 228 5.90 8.96 2.07
N GLY A 229 5.40 8.06 2.91
CA GLY A 229 6.00 7.74 4.21
C GLY A 229 7.42 7.20 4.09
N TYR A 230 7.69 6.34 3.10
CA TYR A 230 9.03 5.82 2.84
C TYR A 230 10.00 6.88 2.36
N THR A 231 9.55 7.80 1.51
CA THR A 231 10.37 8.93 1.05
C THR A 231 10.77 9.84 2.23
N ILE A 232 9.85 10.09 3.17
CA ILE A 232 10.13 10.85 4.39
C ILE A 232 11.11 10.10 5.31
N ALA A 233 10.89 8.80 5.52
CA ALA A 233 11.74 7.99 6.40
C ALA A 233 13.18 7.88 5.85
N ALA A 234 13.34 7.60 4.55
CA ALA A 234 14.65 7.46 3.93
C ALA A 234 15.43 8.78 3.94
N SER A 235 14.77 9.89 3.64
CA SER A 235 15.40 11.22 3.70
C SER A 235 15.81 11.60 5.12
N THR A 236 14.98 11.30 6.13
CA THR A 236 15.32 11.53 7.54
C THR A 236 16.58 10.75 7.95
N SER A 237 16.70 9.49 7.51
CA SER A 237 17.90 8.68 7.78
C SER A 237 19.14 9.21 7.05
N MET A 238 19.03 9.66 5.80
CA MET A 238 20.17 10.29 5.09
C MET A 238 20.59 11.61 5.73
N MET A 239 19.64 12.43 6.18
CA MET A 239 19.93 13.65 6.92
C MET A 239 20.69 13.35 8.23
N ALA A 240 20.33 12.28 8.94
CA ALA A 240 21.01 11.87 10.16
C ALA A 240 22.50 11.54 9.91
N ILE A 241 22.80 10.84 8.81
CA ILE A 241 24.18 10.54 8.39
C ILE A 241 24.96 11.82 8.10
N GLN A 242 24.38 12.73 7.30
CA GLN A 242 25.05 13.98 6.96
C GLN A 242 25.32 14.83 8.20
N ARG A 243 24.34 14.87 9.12
CA ARG A 243 24.47 15.60 10.37
C ARG A 243 25.59 14.99 11.22
N SER A 244 25.58 13.68 11.44
CA SER A 244 26.65 12.94 12.14
C SER A 244 28.03 13.31 11.59
N ASN A 245 28.23 13.16 10.29
CA ASN A 245 29.49 13.47 9.61
C ASN A 245 29.92 14.94 9.76
N CYS A 246 28.98 15.87 9.64
CA CYS A 246 29.27 17.30 9.77
C CYS A 246 29.75 17.68 11.18
N TYR A 247 29.11 17.15 12.22
CA TYR A 247 29.50 17.42 13.62
C TYR A 247 30.90 16.88 13.92
N HIS A 248 31.21 15.67 13.46
CA HIS A 248 32.53 15.07 13.65
C HIS A 248 33.62 15.75 12.83
N ALA A 249 33.33 16.18 11.60
CA ALA A 249 34.29 16.94 10.79
C ALA A 249 34.63 18.31 11.42
N ASN A 250 33.67 18.93 12.10
CA ASN A 250 33.83 20.25 12.72
C ASN A 250 34.27 20.20 14.20
N ASN A 251 34.63 19.03 14.75
CA ASN A 251 34.95 18.85 16.17
C ASN A 251 33.90 19.47 17.12
N ASP A 252 32.61 19.25 16.83
CA ASP A 252 31.46 19.83 17.55
C ASP A 252 31.34 21.37 17.51
N ASN A 253 32.17 22.06 16.72
CA ASN A 253 32.19 23.51 16.63
C ASN A 253 31.44 24.01 15.38
N GLY A 254 30.12 24.15 15.50
CA GLY A 254 29.31 24.93 14.55
C GLY A 254 27.93 24.36 14.23
N PRO A 255 27.00 25.19 13.72
CA PRO A 255 25.70 24.72 13.25
C PRO A 255 25.87 23.92 11.95
N CYS A 256 25.27 22.73 11.89
CA CYS A 256 25.22 21.88 10.71
C CYS A 256 23.79 21.85 10.12
N PRO A 257 23.35 22.90 9.41
CA PRO A 257 22.04 22.91 8.78
C PRO A 257 22.01 21.90 7.63
N VAL A 258 21.05 20.98 7.68
CA VAL A 258 20.83 19.98 6.62
C VAL A 258 19.45 20.19 6.03
N SER A 259 19.36 20.39 4.72
CA SER A 259 18.07 20.52 4.02
C SER A 259 17.47 19.14 3.78
N GLY A 260 16.24 18.89 4.25
CA GLY A 260 15.58 17.60 4.01
C GLY A 260 15.14 17.39 2.57
N ASN A 261 14.80 18.48 1.88
CA ASN A 261 14.30 18.45 0.50
C ASN A 261 15.28 17.77 -0.48
N ILE A 262 16.58 18.02 -0.35
CA ILE A 262 17.58 17.42 -1.26
C ILE A 262 17.61 15.89 -1.14
N TYR A 263 17.49 15.36 0.09
CA TYR A 263 17.49 13.93 0.35
C TYR A 263 16.18 13.26 -0.10
N MET A 264 15.05 13.96 0.00
CA MET A 264 13.79 13.49 -0.59
C MET A 264 13.90 13.38 -2.11
N ILE A 265 14.48 14.39 -2.77
CA ILE A 265 14.71 14.37 -4.22
C ILE A 265 15.68 13.24 -4.60
N MET A 266 16.78 13.07 -3.86
CA MET A 266 17.74 11.99 -4.11
C MET A 266 17.10 10.60 -4.01
N PHE A 267 16.28 10.38 -2.98
CA PHE A 267 15.52 9.13 -2.83
C PHE A 267 14.54 8.95 -3.99
N GLY A 268 13.77 9.99 -4.34
CA GLY A 268 12.87 9.98 -5.49
C GLY A 268 13.57 9.66 -6.82
N VAL A 269 14.78 10.17 -7.04
CA VAL A 269 15.59 9.83 -8.23
C VAL A 269 15.98 8.36 -8.23
N ALA A 270 16.39 7.80 -7.09
CA ALA A 270 16.65 6.38 -6.97
C ALA A 270 15.40 5.53 -7.27
N GLU A 271 14.24 5.91 -6.71
CA GLU A 271 12.99 5.22 -6.95
C GLU A 271 12.51 5.33 -8.40
N ILE A 272 12.76 6.43 -9.11
CA ILE A 272 12.48 6.50 -10.55
C ILE A 272 13.21 5.37 -11.31
N ILE A 273 14.43 5.02 -10.91
CA ILE A 273 15.22 3.96 -11.55
C ILE A 273 14.68 2.59 -11.15
N PHE A 274 14.53 2.31 -9.85
CA PHE A 274 14.07 1.00 -9.36
C PHE A 274 12.62 0.70 -9.71
N SER A 275 11.77 1.72 -9.80
CA SER A 275 10.39 1.58 -10.25
C SER A 275 10.26 1.18 -11.71
N GLN A 276 11.34 1.11 -12.50
CA GLN A 276 11.27 0.55 -13.85
C GLN A 276 11.31 -0.99 -13.88
N ILE A 277 11.56 -1.65 -12.73
CA ILE A 277 11.49 -3.11 -12.63
C ILE A 277 10.04 -3.55 -12.94
N PRO A 278 9.82 -4.45 -13.92
CA PRO A 278 8.48 -4.64 -14.49
C PRO A 278 7.52 -5.43 -13.61
N ASP A 279 8.01 -6.36 -12.77
CA ASP A 279 7.17 -7.33 -12.06
C ASP A 279 7.63 -7.57 -10.60
N PHE A 280 6.67 -7.85 -9.72
CA PHE A 280 6.89 -8.14 -8.29
C PHE A 280 7.84 -9.32 -8.07
N SER A 281 7.79 -10.35 -8.92
CA SER A 281 8.69 -11.51 -8.85
C SER A 281 10.15 -11.14 -9.07
N GLN A 282 10.42 -10.16 -9.95
CA GLN A 282 11.77 -9.68 -10.26
C GLN A 282 12.36 -8.81 -9.15
N VAL A 283 11.51 -8.30 -8.25
CA VAL A 283 11.92 -7.54 -7.05
C VAL A 283 12.36 -8.48 -5.92
N SER A 284 12.20 -9.80 -6.03
CA SER A 284 12.48 -10.76 -4.93
C SER A 284 13.90 -10.67 -4.36
N TRP A 285 14.92 -10.43 -5.18
CA TRP A 285 16.29 -10.25 -4.68
C TRP A 285 16.43 -8.97 -3.86
N LEU A 286 15.75 -7.90 -4.28
CA LEU A 286 15.74 -6.62 -3.60
C LEU A 286 15.01 -6.74 -2.25
N SER A 287 13.92 -7.52 -2.18
CA SER A 287 13.24 -7.84 -0.92
C SER A 287 14.14 -8.64 0.03
N ILE A 288 14.96 -9.58 -0.45
CA ILE A 288 15.89 -10.31 0.41
C ILE A 288 16.92 -9.34 1.01
N VAL A 289 17.51 -8.46 0.19
CA VAL A 289 18.43 -7.42 0.67
C VAL A 289 17.75 -6.51 1.69
N ALA A 290 16.53 -6.05 1.40
CA ALA A 290 15.77 -5.19 2.31
C ALA A 290 15.44 -5.89 3.64
N ALA A 291 15.09 -7.18 3.62
CA ALA A 291 14.88 -7.96 4.84
C ALA A 291 16.17 -8.06 5.68
N VAL A 292 17.33 -8.32 5.05
CA VAL A 292 18.62 -8.33 5.78
C VAL A 292 18.90 -6.98 6.41
N MET A 293 18.75 -5.89 5.64
CA MET A 293 18.95 -4.53 6.14
C MET A 293 18.00 -4.18 7.29
N SER A 294 16.76 -4.69 7.26
CA SER A 294 15.82 -4.51 8.37
C SER A 294 16.27 -5.12 9.69
N PHE A 295 16.86 -6.31 9.63
CA PHE A 295 17.45 -6.92 10.81
C PHE A 295 18.69 -6.16 11.27
N THR A 296 19.50 -5.66 10.34
CA THR A 296 20.70 -4.87 10.65
C THR A 296 20.34 -3.63 11.47
N TYR A 297 19.49 -2.74 10.95
CA TYR A 297 19.20 -1.49 11.68
C TYR A 297 18.38 -1.75 12.96
N SER A 298 17.49 -2.76 12.97
CA SER A 298 16.71 -3.09 14.18
C SER A 298 17.61 -3.64 15.29
N THR A 299 18.59 -4.49 14.95
CA THR A 299 19.56 -5.02 15.92
C THR A 299 20.46 -3.92 16.46
N VAL A 300 20.93 -3.00 15.60
CA VAL A 300 21.71 -1.84 16.04
C VAL A 300 20.86 -0.94 16.94
N GLY A 301 19.65 -0.58 16.53
CA GLY A 301 18.74 0.24 17.33
C GLY A 301 18.42 -0.37 18.69
N LEU A 302 18.20 -1.69 18.74
CA LEU A 302 18.05 -2.44 19.99
C LEU A 302 19.31 -2.34 20.87
N GLY A 303 20.49 -2.62 20.30
CA GLY A 303 21.76 -2.53 21.01
C GLY A 303 22.03 -1.15 21.59
N LEU A 304 21.77 -0.10 20.80
CA LEU A 304 21.86 1.30 21.24
C LEU A 304 20.86 1.61 22.35
N GLY A 305 19.63 1.12 22.26
CA GLY A 305 18.61 1.27 23.31
C GLY A 305 19.01 0.59 24.62
N VAL A 306 19.57 -0.62 24.54
CA VAL A 306 20.13 -1.34 25.70
C VAL A 306 21.29 -0.57 26.32
N ALA A 307 22.25 -0.15 25.50
CA ALA A 307 23.41 0.60 25.97
C ALA A 307 22.99 1.91 26.65
N LYS A 308 22.05 2.66 26.05
CA LYS A 308 21.54 3.92 26.63
C LYS A 308 20.77 3.70 27.93
N THR A 309 19.96 2.65 28.00
CA THR A 309 19.26 2.28 29.24
C THR A 309 20.25 1.93 30.36
N ALA A 310 21.30 1.18 30.03
CA ALA A 310 22.36 0.83 30.97
C ALA A 310 23.15 2.07 31.43
N GLU A 311 23.49 2.98 30.51
CA GLU A 311 24.16 4.26 30.80
C GLU A 311 23.33 5.13 31.74
N ASN A 312 22.02 5.22 31.51
CA ASN A 312 21.09 5.98 32.33
C ASN A 312 20.94 5.40 33.76
N LYS A 313 21.34 4.13 33.98
CA LYS A 313 21.16 3.37 35.23
C LYS A 313 19.71 3.33 35.73
N LYS A 314 18.74 3.59 34.85
CA LYS A 314 17.31 3.57 35.14
C LYS A 314 16.53 3.19 33.88
N ILE A 315 15.42 2.51 34.08
CA ILE A 315 14.43 2.26 33.04
C ILE A 315 13.54 3.50 32.95
N GLY A 316 13.60 4.19 31.82
CA GLY A 316 12.78 5.36 31.53
C GLY A 316 11.30 5.04 31.30
N GLY A 317 10.47 6.08 31.36
CA GLY A 317 9.05 6.00 31.08
C GLY A 317 8.17 5.75 32.29
N SER A 318 6.86 5.91 32.10
CA SER A 318 5.80 5.66 33.08
C SER A 318 4.90 4.48 32.67
N LEU A 319 4.12 3.98 33.64
CA LEU A 319 3.13 2.91 33.41
C LEU A 319 2.03 3.30 32.40
N LEU A 320 1.67 4.59 32.35
CA LEU A 320 0.54 5.14 31.57
C LEU A 320 1.01 6.07 30.45
N GLY A 321 2.27 5.91 30.03
CA GLY A 321 2.88 6.68 28.96
C GLY A 321 3.20 8.12 29.34
N VAL A 322 3.33 8.98 28.34
CA VAL A 322 3.71 10.39 28.51
C VAL A 322 2.88 11.11 29.59
N SER A 323 3.54 11.84 30.47
CA SER A 323 2.87 12.55 31.57
C SER A 323 2.21 13.85 31.09
N ILE A 324 1.08 14.21 31.70
CA ILE A 324 0.50 15.55 31.49
C ILE A 324 1.47 16.58 32.09
N GLY A 325 1.78 17.63 31.33
CA GLY A 325 2.78 18.64 31.70
C GLY A 325 4.22 18.30 31.30
N ALA A 326 4.47 17.13 30.68
CA ALA A 326 5.78 16.80 30.15
C ALA A 326 6.19 17.78 29.03
N VAL A 327 7.43 18.26 29.05
CA VAL A 327 7.99 19.10 27.99
C VAL A 327 8.64 18.19 26.95
N THR A 328 7.99 18.05 25.79
CA THR A 328 8.49 17.28 24.65
C THR A 328 9.05 18.21 23.58
N LYS A 329 9.68 17.66 22.52
CA LYS A 329 10.12 18.45 21.36
C LYS A 329 8.97 19.24 20.70
N SER A 330 7.73 18.76 20.81
CA SER A 330 6.52 19.40 20.28
C SER A 330 5.87 20.38 21.27
N GLY A 331 6.46 20.62 22.45
CA GLY A 331 5.90 21.47 23.50
C GLY A 331 5.38 20.70 24.71
N VAL A 332 4.66 21.42 25.57
CA VAL A 332 4.09 20.92 26.83
C VAL A 332 2.85 20.08 26.55
N VAL A 333 2.81 18.86 27.06
CA VAL A 333 1.68 17.94 26.84
C VAL A 333 0.47 18.30 27.69
N THR A 334 -0.59 18.75 27.05
CA THR A 334 -1.91 18.98 27.64
C THR A 334 -2.70 17.67 27.82
N PRO A 335 -3.76 17.64 28.65
CA PRO A 335 -4.63 16.47 28.76
C PRO A 335 -5.23 16.02 27.42
N THR A 336 -5.62 16.97 26.57
CA THR A 336 -6.19 16.69 25.25
C THR A 336 -5.14 16.13 24.29
N GLU A 337 -3.94 16.69 24.26
CA GLU A 337 -2.83 16.16 23.45
C GLU A 337 -2.43 14.76 23.90
N LYS A 338 -2.44 14.46 25.20
CA LYS A 338 -2.22 13.10 25.68
C LYS A 338 -3.22 12.11 25.06
N VAL A 339 -4.51 12.48 24.99
CA VAL A 339 -5.52 11.63 24.34
C VAL A 339 -5.22 11.46 22.85
N TRP A 340 -4.94 12.55 22.12
CA TRP A 340 -4.64 12.47 20.70
C TRP A 340 -3.41 11.62 20.38
N ARG A 341 -2.35 11.76 21.18
CA ARG A 341 -1.13 10.96 21.03
C ARG A 341 -1.35 9.49 21.33
N ASN A 342 -2.13 9.16 22.36
CA ASN A 342 -2.49 7.77 22.67
C ASN A 342 -3.27 7.12 21.52
N LEU A 343 -4.20 7.87 20.94
CA LEU A 343 -4.98 7.42 19.79
C LEU A 343 -4.12 7.26 18.54
N ALA A 344 -3.27 8.24 18.22
CA ALA A 344 -2.34 8.17 17.09
C ALA A 344 -1.36 6.98 17.22
N ALA A 345 -0.90 6.67 18.44
CA ALA A 345 -0.05 5.51 18.70
C ALA A 345 -0.72 4.16 18.31
N LEU A 346 -2.05 4.05 18.38
CA LEU A 346 -2.76 2.88 17.87
C LEU A 346 -2.65 2.78 16.34
N GLY A 347 -2.69 3.92 15.64
CA GLY A 347 -2.47 4.01 14.20
C GLY A 347 -1.05 3.59 13.81
N ASP A 348 -0.03 4.06 14.55
CA ASP A 348 1.37 3.68 14.33
C ASP A 348 1.59 2.18 14.49
N ILE A 349 1.04 1.58 15.55
CA ILE A 349 1.11 0.11 15.76
C ILE A 349 0.36 -0.62 14.64
N ALA A 350 -0.82 -0.11 14.24
CA ALA A 350 -1.61 -0.70 13.16
C ALA A 350 -0.85 -0.71 11.83
N PHE A 351 -0.19 0.41 11.50
CA PHE A 351 0.65 0.52 10.32
C PHE A 351 1.85 -0.42 10.39
N ALA A 352 2.51 -0.51 11.54
CA ALA A 352 3.70 -1.36 11.70
C ALA A 352 3.42 -2.84 11.39
N TYR A 353 2.19 -3.32 11.52
CA TYR A 353 1.79 -4.69 11.15
C TYR A 353 1.11 -4.80 9.78
N SER A 354 0.94 -3.70 9.05
CA SER A 354 0.07 -3.63 7.86
C SER A 354 0.75 -4.13 6.58
N TYR A 355 0.74 -5.44 6.33
CA TYR A 355 1.15 -6.03 5.04
C TYR A 355 0.01 -6.78 4.31
N SER A 356 -1.16 -6.90 4.94
CA SER A 356 -2.35 -7.59 4.41
C SER A 356 -2.75 -7.11 3.01
N VAL A 357 -2.55 -5.82 2.75
CA VAL A 357 -2.80 -5.09 1.50
C VAL A 357 -2.03 -5.64 0.30
N ILE A 358 -0.91 -6.34 0.52
CA ILE A 358 -0.09 -6.97 -0.53
C ILE A 358 0.01 -8.50 -0.34
N LEU A 359 -0.75 -9.08 0.58
CA LEU A 359 -0.63 -10.49 0.96
C LEU A 359 -0.92 -11.42 -0.22
N ILE A 360 -1.96 -11.11 -1.00
CA ILE A 360 -2.39 -11.94 -2.13
C ILE A 360 -1.34 -11.90 -3.24
N GLU A 361 -0.73 -10.74 -3.49
CA GLU A 361 0.35 -10.55 -4.45
C GLU A 361 1.62 -11.32 -4.03
N ILE A 362 1.96 -11.32 -2.73
CA ILE A 362 3.04 -12.17 -2.19
C ILE A 362 2.69 -13.66 -2.39
N GLN A 363 1.46 -14.04 -2.07
CA GLN A 363 0.99 -15.42 -2.22
C GLN A 363 0.98 -15.87 -3.68
N ASP A 364 0.77 -14.95 -4.62
CA ASP A 364 0.85 -15.22 -6.06
C ASP A 364 2.28 -15.54 -6.53
N THR A 365 3.32 -15.32 -5.71
CA THR A 365 4.68 -15.76 -6.06
C THR A 365 4.98 -17.20 -5.64
N VAL A 366 4.12 -17.81 -4.81
CA VAL A 366 4.37 -19.08 -4.13
C VAL A 366 4.12 -20.27 -5.05
N LYS A 367 5.07 -21.22 -5.06
CA LYS A 367 4.93 -22.47 -5.82
C LYS A 367 3.87 -23.40 -5.24
N SER A 368 3.25 -24.20 -6.11
CA SER A 368 2.37 -25.31 -5.75
C SER A 368 2.77 -26.57 -6.53
N PRO A 369 2.76 -27.79 -5.92
CA PRO A 369 2.42 -28.12 -4.53
C PRO A 369 3.54 -27.80 -3.49
N PRO A 370 3.22 -27.71 -2.17
CA PRO A 370 1.87 -27.78 -1.58
C PRO A 370 1.03 -26.54 -1.89
N ALA A 371 -0.27 -26.58 -1.60
CA ALA A 371 -1.19 -25.46 -1.83
C ALA A 371 -0.65 -24.13 -1.26
N GLU A 372 -0.80 -23.06 -2.04
CA GLU A 372 -0.17 -21.76 -1.80
C GLU A 372 -0.56 -21.20 -0.43
N ASN A 373 -1.82 -21.42 -0.01
CA ASN A 373 -2.34 -20.98 1.29
C ASN A 373 -1.62 -21.64 2.48
N ARG A 374 -1.17 -22.90 2.37
CA ARG A 374 -0.44 -23.60 3.44
C ARG A 374 0.95 -23.03 3.62
N THR A 375 1.64 -22.78 2.52
CA THR A 375 2.94 -22.14 2.51
C THR A 375 2.82 -20.71 3.04
N MET A 376 1.80 -19.96 2.60
CA MET A 376 1.59 -18.58 3.00
C MET A 376 1.25 -18.43 4.49
N LYS A 377 0.46 -19.34 5.07
CA LYS A 377 0.19 -19.37 6.52
C LYS A 377 1.45 -19.65 7.34
N LYS A 378 2.32 -20.56 6.89
CA LYS A 378 3.61 -20.82 7.54
C LYS A 378 4.52 -19.59 7.48
N ALA A 379 4.60 -18.94 6.32
CA ALA A 379 5.38 -17.72 6.14
C ALA A 379 4.84 -16.57 7.02
N THR A 380 3.51 -16.42 7.07
CA THR A 380 2.80 -15.47 7.91
C THR A 380 3.09 -15.69 9.40
N LEU A 381 2.98 -16.94 9.89
CA LEU A 381 3.29 -17.28 11.29
C LEU A 381 4.74 -16.93 11.64
N LEU A 382 5.69 -17.40 10.82
CA LEU A 382 7.11 -17.14 11.03
C LEU A 382 7.41 -15.64 11.06
N SER A 383 6.90 -14.91 10.07
CA SER A 383 7.15 -13.47 9.93
C SER A 383 6.58 -12.69 11.11
N ILE A 384 5.34 -12.97 11.52
CA ILE A 384 4.71 -12.25 12.64
C ILE A 384 5.39 -12.54 13.97
N ILE A 385 5.84 -13.76 14.22
CA ILE A 385 6.62 -14.08 15.42
C ILE A 385 7.91 -13.27 15.43
N VAL A 386 8.67 -13.32 14.34
CA VAL A 386 9.95 -12.62 14.22
C VAL A 386 9.76 -11.10 14.34
N THR A 387 8.81 -10.53 13.61
CA THR A 387 8.55 -9.08 13.65
C THR A 387 8.11 -8.65 15.04
N THR A 388 7.18 -9.37 15.68
CA THR A 388 6.67 -9.02 17.02
C THR A 388 7.76 -9.05 18.09
N VAL A 389 8.68 -10.01 18.02
CA VAL A 389 9.84 -10.05 18.93
C VAL A 389 10.71 -8.81 18.74
N PHE A 390 11.11 -8.48 17.50
CA PHE A 390 11.91 -7.29 17.24
C PHE A 390 11.19 -6.00 17.61
N TYR A 391 9.88 -5.94 17.37
CA TYR A 391 9.02 -4.81 17.66
C TYR A 391 8.94 -4.54 19.15
N LEU A 392 8.66 -5.57 19.96
CA LEU A 392 8.64 -5.46 21.42
C LEU A 392 10.02 -5.07 21.95
N LEU A 393 11.09 -5.70 21.45
CA LEU A 393 12.45 -5.39 21.90
C LEU A 393 12.85 -3.95 21.58
N CYS A 394 12.72 -3.51 20.32
CA CYS A 394 13.09 -2.15 19.91
C CYS A 394 12.16 -1.10 20.54
N GLY A 395 10.85 -1.37 20.56
CA GLY A 395 9.86 -0.50 21.17
C GLY A 395 10.14 -0.28 22.65
N CYS A 396 10.22 -1.37 23.42
CA CYS A 396 10.45 -1.31 24.87
C CYS A 396 11.82 -0.73 25.20
N MET A 397 12.90 -1.13 24.52
CA MET A 397 14.23 -0.61 24.82
C MET A 397 14.40 0.85 24.41
N GLY A 398 13.75 1.28 23.32
CA GLY A 398 13.69 2.70 22.98
C GLY A 398 12.95 3.52 24.04
N TYR A 399 11.83 3.02 24.55
CA TYR A 399 11.11 3.70 25.63
C TYR A 399 11.88 3.68 26.96
N ALA A 400 12.55 2.57 27.29
CA ALA A 400 13.43 2.49 28.45
C ALA A 400 14.60 3.48 28.36
N ALA A 401 15.12 3.72 27.16
CA ALA A 401 16.22 4.64 26.92
C ALA A 401 15.80 6.12 27.03
N PHE A 402 14.62 6.48 26.50
CA PHE A 402 14.24 7.90 26.32
C PHE A 402 13.03 8.37 27.14
N GLY A 403 12.21 7.47 27.68
CA GLY A 403 10.99 7.79 28.43
C GLY A 403 10.05 8.71 27.65
N ASP A 404 9.53 9.75 28.32
CA ASP A 404 8.59 10.73 27.75
C ASP A 404 9.17 11.53 26.56
N ASN A 405 10.48 11.49 26.35
CA ASN A 405 11.19 12.19 25.27
C ASN A 405 11.52 11.31 24.06
N VAL A 406 10.94 10.10 24.00
CA VAL A 406 11.17 9.19 22.88
C VAL A 406 10.77 9.85 21.53
N PRO A 407 11.65 9.83 20.52
CA PRO A 407 11.35 10.42 19.22
C PRO A 407 10.46 9.53 18.35
N GLY A 408 9.73 10.12 17.41
CA GLY A 408 8.89 9.39 16.43
C GLY A 408 9.68 8.45 15.50
N ASN A 409 11.00 8.63 15.38
CA ASN A 409 11.92 7.66 14.78
C ASN A 409 13.03 7.36 15.80
N LEU A 410 13.07 6.11 16.28
CA LEU A 410 14.01 5.63 17.30
C LEU A 410 15.46 6.08 17.06
N LEU A 411 15.96 5.95 15.83
CA LEU A 411 17.38 6.24 15.55
C LEU A 411 17.72 7.73 15.68
N THR A 412 16.76 8.62 15.48
CA THR A 412 16.98 10.07 15.66
C THR A 412 17.22 10.45 17.11
N GLY A 413 16.87 9.60 18.07
CA GLY A 413 17.12 9.82 19.49
C GLY A 413 18.58 9.60 19.88
N PHE A 414 19.31 8.81 19.10
CA PHE A 414 20.72 8.52 19.35
C PHE A 414 21.66 9.59 18.80
N GLY A 415 21.22 10.41 17.84
CA GLY A 415 21.83 11.68 17.40
C GLY A 415 23.34 11.65 17.15
N PHE A 416 24.13 11.75 18.23
CA PHE A 416 25.59 11.85 18.27
C PHE A 416 26.22 10.70 19.07
N TYR A 417 25.59 9.52 19.05
CA TYR A 417 26.05 8.36 19.81
C TYR A 417 27.46 7.96 19.35
N ASN A 418 28.37 7.77 20.31
CA ASN A 418 29.71 7.25 20.03
C ASN A 418 29.76 5.73 20.29
N PRO A 419 30.19 4.91 19.31
CA PRO A 419 30.76 5.32 18.03
C PRO A 419 29.70 5.67 16.95
N TYR A 420 29.88 6.82 16.29
CA TYR A 420 28.93 7.37 15.32
C TYR A 420 28.78 6.54 14.04
N TRP A 421 29.85 5.86 13.62
CA TRP A 421 29.82 4.98 12.46
C TRP A 421 28.76 3.88 12.58
N LEU A 422 28.45 3.42 13.80
CA LEU A 422 27.44 2.39 14.03
C LEU A 422 26.04 2.94 13.78
N LEU A 423 25.78 4.18 14.18
CA LEU A 423 24.53 4.88 13.91
C LEU A 423 24.38 5.19 12.41
N ASP A 424 25.46 5.54 11.73
CA ASP A 424 25.46 5.79 10.29
C ASP A 424 25.19 4.52 9.49
N ILE A 425 25.76 3.38 9.87
CA ILE A 425 25.45 2.06 9.27
C ILE A 425 23.95 1.74 9.45
N ALA A 426 23.37 2.00 10.62
CA ALA A 426 21.95 1.74 10.85
C ALA A 426 21.06 2.62 9.97
N ASN A 427 21.38 3.91 9.86
CA ASN A 427 20.63 4.82 8.98
C ASN A 427 20.81 4.46 7.49
N LEU A 428 22.01 4.06 7.07
CA LEU A 428 22.24 3.60 5.69
C LEU A 428 21.45 2.32 5.39
N ALA A 429 21.41 1.38 6.34
CA ALA A 429 20.60 0.17 6.22
C ALA A 429 19.10 0.50 6.09
N ILE A 430 18.58 1.50 6.81
CA ILE A 430 17.19 1.97 6.61
C ILE A 430 16.98 2.45 5.18
N VAL A 431 17.89 3.27 4.64
CA VAL A 431 17.76 3.79 3.26
C VAL A 431 17.69 2.65 2.25
N VAL A 432 18.62 1.69 2.34
CA VAL A 432 18.65 0.52 1.44
C VAL A 432 17.41 -0.35 1.61
N HIS A 433 16.96 -0.56 2.85
CA HIS A 433 15.72 -1.28 3.13
C HIS A 433 14.51 -0.62 2.46
N LEU A 434 14.37 0.70 2.61
CA LEU A 434 13.22 1.44 2.11
C LEU A 434 13.16 1.47 0.58
N VAL A 435 14.29 1.36 -0.12
CA VAL A 435 14.29 1.15 -1.57
C VAL A 435 13.57 -0.15 -1.94
N GLY A 436 13.90 -1.25 -1.26
CA GLY A 436 13.22 -2.53 -1.51
C GLY A 436 11.76 -2.54 -1.09
N ALA A 437 11.46 -1.99 0.10
CA ALA A 437 10.09 -1.91 0.60
C ALA A 437 9.21 -1.05 -0.32
N TYR A 438 9.72 0.07 -0.84
CA TYR A 438 9.00 0.93 -1.79
C TYR A 438 8.53 0.14 -3.01
N GLN A 439 9.40 -0.68 -3.58
CA GLN A 439 9.05 -1.52 -4.72
C GLN A 439 8.00 -2.57 -4.36
N VAL A 440 8.13 -3.23 -3.20
CA VAL A 440 7.13 -4.21 -2.73
C VAL A 440 5.73 -3.59 -2.62
N TYR A 441 5.58 -2.35 -2.15
CA TYR A 441 4.27 -1.70 -2.05
C TYR A 441 3.77 -1.03 -3.34
N CYS A 442 4.66 -0.47 -4.17
CA CYS A 442 4.23 0.28 -5.36
C CYS A 442 3.92 -0.61 -6.57
N GLN A 443 4.53 -1.79 -6.68
CA GLN A 443 4.34 -2.68 -7.83
C GLN A 443 2.88 -3.11 -8.05
N PRO A 444 2.07 -3.46 -7.03
CA PRO A 444 0.64 -3.75 -7.21
C PRO A 444 -0.16 -2.57 -7.79
N LEU A 445 0.18 -1.33 -7.38
CA LEU A 445 -0.45 -0.12 -7.89
C LEU A 445 -0.03 0.13 -9.35
N PHE A 446 1.25 -0.07 -9.67
CA PHE A 446 1.76 0.01 -11.04
C PHE A 446 1.09 -0.99 -11.97
N ALA A 447 1.04 -2.26 -11.56
CA ALA A 447 0.39 -3.31 -12.31
C ALA A 447 -1.10 -3.02 -12.55
N PHE A 448 -1.80 -2.46 -11.55
CA PHE A 448 -3.20 -2.07 -11.70
C PHE A 448 -3.40 -0.98 -12.76
N VAL A 449 -2.65 0.13 -12.67
CA VAL A 449 -2.79 1.26 -13.61
C VAL A 449 -2.44 0.81 -15.03
N GLU A 450 -1.37 0.03 -15.20
CA GLU A 450 -0.93 -0.47 -16.51
C GLU A 450 -1.91 -1.46 -17.12
N LYS A 451 -2.43 -2.40 -16.33
CA LYS A 451 -3.46 -3.34 -16.78
C LYS A 451 -4.74 -2.61 -17.16
N TRP A 452 -5.22 -1.70 -16.32
CA TRP A 452 -6.44 -0.94 -16.60
C TRP A 452 -6.30 -0.09 -17.86
N THR A 453 -5.15 0.58 -18.03
CA THR A 453 -4.88 1.45 -19.18
C THR A 453 -4.80 0.64 -20.48
N SER A 454 -4.11 -0.52 -20.47
CA SER A 454 -4.00 -1.39 -21.64
C SER A 454 -5.34 -2.04 -22.03
N GLU A 455 -6.16 -2.43 -21.06
CA GLU A 455 -7.52 -2.96 -21.31
C GLU A 455 -8.48 -1.87 -21.83
N LYS A 456 -8.35 -0.64 -21.33
CA LYS A 456 -9.25 0.47 -21.70
C LYS A 456 -8.95 1.00 -23.10
N TRP A 457 -7.69 1.03 -23.50
CA TRP A 457 -7.24 1.56 -24.79
C TRP A 457 -6.29 0.59 -25.52
N PRO A 458 -6.79 -0.58 -25.96
CA PRO A 458 -5.95 -1.65 -26.51
C PRO A 458 -5.29 -1.29 -27.86
N ASN A 459 -5.87 -0.33 -28.59
CA ASN A 459 -5.42 0.05 -29.94
C ASN A 459 -4.33 1.13 -29.94
N MET A 460 -3.93 1.65 -28.77
CA MET A 460 -2.92 2.69 -28.67
C MET A 460 -1.54 2.06 -28.52
N GLU A 461 -0.75 2.13 -29.58
CA GLU A 461 0.59 1.54 -29.63
C GLU A 461 1.50 2.06 -28.51
N PHE A 462 1.41 3.34 -28.15
CA PHE A 462 2.15 3.91 -27.02
C PHE A 462 1.92 3.18 -25.67
N LEU A 463 0.72 2.62 -25.48
CA LEU A 463 0.34 1.91 -24.25
C LEU A 463 0.71 0.42 -24.28
N THR A 464 0.65 -0.21 -25.45
CA THR A 464 0.77 -1.67 -25.60
C THR A 464 2.09 -2.14 -26.18
N HIS A 465 2.87 -1.26 -26.83
CA HIS A 465 4.13 -1.62 -27.46
C HIS A 465 5.24 -1.84 -26.42
N GLU A 466 5.96 -2.96 -26.56
CA GLU A 466 7.15 -3.27 -25.79
C GLU A 466 8.38 -3.12 -26.69
N TYR A 467 9.21 -2.12 -26.43
CA TYR A 467 10.49 -1.92 -27.08
C TYR A 467 11.54 -2.82 -26.44
N GLU A 468 12.14 -3.73 -27.18
CA GLU A 468 13.27 -4.52 -26.70
C GLU A 468 14.57 -3.73 -26.89
N VAL A 469 15.17 -3.30 -25.78
CA VAL A 469 16.47 -2.63 -25.80
C VAL A 469 17.52 -3.56 -25.20
N CYS A 470 18.52 -3.90 -26.00
CA CYS A 470 19.66 -4.70 -25.55
C CYS A 470 20.68 -3.82 -24.86
N PHE A 471 20.86 -4.00 -23.55
CA PHE A 471 21.94 -3.37 -22.80
C PHE A 471 23.14 -4.31 -22.71
N PRO A 472 24.38 -3.83 -22.95
CA PRO A 472 25.59 -4.66 -22.95
C PRO A 472 25.84 -5.46 -21.65
N LEU A 473 25.27 -5.03 -20.53
CA LEU A 473 25.47 -5.63 -19.19
C LEU A 473 24.21 -6.24 -18.55
N LEU A 474 23.00 -5.83 -18.97
CA LEU A 474 21.73 -6.28 -18.38
C LEU A 474 20.89 -7.19 -19.28
N GLY A 475 21.33 -7.44 -20.53
CA GLY A 475 20.58 -8.24 -21.50
C GLY A 475 19.42 -7.46 -22.14
N ASN A 476 18.45 -8.20 -22.69
CA ASN A 476 17.29 -7.63 -23.37
C ASN A 476 16.26 -7.16 -22.34
N ILE A 477 16.04 -5.84 -22.25
CA ILE A 477 15.02 -5.24 -21.39
C ILE A 477 13.83 -4.85 -22.24
N LYS A 478 12.63 -5.28 -21.83
CA LYS A 478 11.36 -4.86 -22.42
C LYS A 478 10.93 -3.53 -21.81
N LEU A 479 11.01 -2.46 -22.60
CA LEU A 479 10.63 -1.11 -22.20
C LEU A 479 9.27 -0.76 -22.77
N ASN A 480 8.40 -0.19 -21.94
CA ASN A 480 7.14 0.37 -22.37
C ASN A 480 7.16 1.87 -22.02
N LEU A 481 6.93 2.73 -23.02
CA LEU A 481 7.06 4.19 -22.84
C LEU A 481 6.04 4.72 -21.83
N PHE A 482 4.81 4.21 -21.86
CA PHE A 482 3.79 4.56 -20.87
C PHE A 482 4.22 4.18 -19.46
N ARG A 483 4.71 2.96 -19.25
CA ARG A 483 5.26 2.49 -17.97
C ARG A 483 6.31 3.46 -17.44
N MET A 484 7.28 3.83 -18.26
CA MET A 484 8.35 4.75 -17.84
C MET A 484 7.79 6.11 -17.43
N ILE A 485 7.00 6.74 -18.31
CA ILE A 485 6.50 8.10 -18.07
C ILE A 485 5.59 8.15 -16.83
N TRP A 486 4.61 7.26 -16.75
CA TRP A 486 3.63 7.31 -15.67
C TRP A 486 4.28 6.97 -14.32
N ARG A 487 5.13 5.94 -14.23
CA ARG A 487 5.82 5.60 -12.98
C ARG A 487 6.75 6.73 -12.53
N THR A 488 7.43 7.41 -13.46
CA THR A 488 8.21 8.61 -13.14
C THR A 488 7.34 9.74 -12.59
N ILE A 489 6.19 10.03 -13.22
CA ILE A 489 5.24 11.03 -12.73
C ILE A 489 4.75 10.67 -11.32
N PHE A 490 4.42 9.40 -11.07
CA PHE A 490 4.02 8.91 -9.75
C PHE A 490 5.07 9.24 -8.69
N VAL A 491 6.34 8.85 -8.92
CA VAL A 491 7.43 9.07 -7.96
C VAL A 491 7.67 10.57 -7.73
N ILE A 492 7.60 11.40 -8.78
CA ILE A 492 7.72 12.86 -8.66
C ILE A 492 6.60 13.42 -7.77
N ILE A 493 5.35 13.02 -8.00
CA ILE A 493 4.20 13.49 -7.22
C ILE A 493 4.35 13.08 -5.75
N THR A 494 4.67 11.82 -5.46
CA THR A 494 4.86 11.37 -4.07
C THR A 494 6.00 12.13 -3.40
N THR A 495 7.10 12.40 -4.10
CA THR A 495 8.24 13.15 -3.58
C THR A 495 7.87 14.59 -3.26
N VAL A 496 7.13 15.28 -4.14
CA VAL A 496 6.66 16.66 -3.90
C VAL A 496 5.72 16.71 -2.70
N ILE A 497 4.83 15.73 -2.53
CA ILE A 497 3.94 15.67 -1.36
C ILE A 497 4.73 15.42 -0.08
N SER A 498 5.74 14.53 -0.10
CA SER A 498 6.65 14.33 1.03
C SER A 498 7.35 15.63 1.46
N MET A 499 7.74 16.48 0.49
CA MET A 499 8.36 17.78 0.77
C MET A 499 7.40 18.80 1.40
N LEU A 500 6.09 18.66 1.14
CA LEU A 500 5.05 19.53 1.69
C LEU A 500 4.66 19.16 3.12
N MET A 501 4.76 17.88 3.50
CA MET A 501 4.30 17.36 4.79
C MET A 501 5.27 16.30 5.35
N PRO A 502 6.45 16.70 5.87
CA PRO A 502 7.50 15.78 6.33
C PRO A 502 7.24 15.18 7.75
N PHE A 503 5.98 14.95 8.13
CA PHE A 503 5.60 14.45 9.47
C PHE A 503 5.47 12.93 9.48
N PHE A 504 6.57 12.24 9.73
CA PHE A 504 6.64 10.78 9.59
C PHE A 504 5.57 10.02 10.42
N SER A 505 5.49 10.27 11.74
CA SER A 505 4.56 9.57 12.63
C SER A 505 3.10 9.86 12.29
N ASP A 506 2.74 11.11 11.99
CA ASP A 506 1.34 11.43 11.65
C ASP A 506 0.90 10.81 10.33
N VAL A 507 1.77 10.82 9.31
CA VAL A 507 1.50 10.17 8.02
C VAL A 507 1.30 8.67 8.22
N VAL A 508 2.19 8.03 8.97
CA VAL A 508 2.12 6.60 9.28
C VAL A 508 0.87 6.26 10.11
N GLY A 509 0.53 7.05 11.12
CA GLY A 509 -0.67 6.86 11.93
C GLY A 509 -1.96 6.98 11.12
N ILE A 510 -2.04 7.93 10.20
CA ILE A 510 -3.16 8.06 9.23
C ILE A 510 -3.25 6.81 8.37
N LEU A 511 -2.15 6.36 7.78
CA LEU A 511 -2.13 5.19 6.91
C LEU A 511 -2.54 3.91 7.65
N GLY A 512 -2.06 3.75 8.88
CA GLY A 512 -2.48 2.66 9.76
C GLY A 512 -3.97 2.73 10.07
N ALA A 513 -4.48 3.89 10.45
CA ALA A 513 -5.89 4.06 10.80
C ALA A 513 -6.84 3.75 9.63
N PHE A 514 -6.56 4.29 8.44
CA PHE A 514 -7.39 4.09 7.25
C PHE A 514 -7.16 2.75 6.56
N GLY A 515 -5.98 2.15 6.66
CA GLY A 515 -5.67 0.86 6.06
C GLY A 515 -6.14 -0.33 6.92
N PHE A 516 -5.97 -0.24 8.24
CA PHE A 516 -6.13 -1.37 9.14
C PHE A 516 -7.52 -1.99 9.12
N TRP A 517 -8.57 -1.26 9.53
CA TRP A 517 -9.89 -1.85 9.54
C TRP A 517 -10.35 -2.35 8.17
N PRO A 518 -10.36 -1.54 7.08
CA PRO A 518 -10.94 -2.02 5.83
C PRO A 518 -10.12 -3.13 5.18
N LEU A 519 -8.79 -2.96 5.03
CA LEU A 519 -7.94 -3.86 4.24
C LEU A 519 -7.39 -5.04 5.06
N THR A 520 -7.10 -4.82 6.35
CA THR A 520 -6.56 -5.88 7.21
C THR A 520 -7.66 -6.71 7.86
N VAL A 521 -8.81 -6.11 8.20
CA VAL A 521 -9.83 -6.80 9.01
C VAL A 521 -11.10 -7.09 8.23
N TYR A 522 -11.80 -6.04 7.78
CA TYR A 522 -13.14 -6.13 7.20
C TYR A 522 -13.17 -6.98 5.93
N PHE A 523 -12.38 -6.64 4.91
CA PHE A 523 -12.41 -7.37 3.65
C PHE A 523 -11.95 -8.83 3.81
N PRO A 524 -10.87 -9.16 4.54
CA PRO A 524 -10.49 -10.55 4.81
C PRO A 524 -11.58 -11.35 5.52
N VAL A 525 -12.21 -10.77 6.55
CA VAL A 525 -13.31 -11.42 7.29
C VAL A 525 -14.51 -11.67 6.38
N GLU A 526 -14.96 -10.66 5.64
CA GLU A 526 -16.13 -10.76 4.76
C GLU A 526 -15.88 -11.75 3.61
N MET A 527 -14.70 -11.68 2.97
CA MET A 527 -14.31 -12.63 1.94
C MET A 527 -14.31 -14.05 2.48
N TYR A 528 -13.74 -14.27 3.66
CA TYR A 528 -13.68 -15.61 4.26
C TYR A 528 -15.07 -16.16 4.63
N ILE A 529 -15.97 -15.34 5.16
CA ILE A 529 -17.34 -15.72 5.46
C ILE A 529 -18.06 -16.20 4.20
N VAL A 530 -17.93 -15.46 3.09
CA VAL A 530 -18.54 -15.84 1.81
C VAL A 530 -17.87 -17.08 1.23
N HIS A 531 -16.54 -17.10 1.21
CA HIS A 531 -15.73 -18.19 0.66
C HIS A 531 -16.01 -19.53 1.35
N LYS A 532 -16.05 -19.56 2.69
CA LYS A 532 -16.36 -20.77 3.48
C LYS A 532 -17.85 -20.99 3.72
N LYS A 533 -18.74 -20.13 3.17
CA LYS A 533 -20.20 -20.20 3.33
C LYS A 533 -20.63 -20.31 4.80
N ILE A 534 -20.02 -19.49 5.65
CA ILE A 534 -20.28 -19.53 7.10
C ILE A 534 -21.70 -19.04 7.39
N LYS A 535 -22.48 -19.84 8.11
CA LYS A 535 -23.88 -19.52 8.45
C LYS A 535 -23.94 -18.24 9.28
N LYS A 536 -24.75 -17.27 8.85
CA LYS A 536 -25.06 -16.07 9.63
C LYS A 536 -25.58 -16.44 11.02
N TRP A 537 -25.20 -15.67 12.03
CA TRP A 537 -25.53 -15.90 13.45
C TRP A 537 -24.94 -17.17 14.09
N SER A 538 -24.08 -17.90 13.38
CA SER A 538 -23.26 -18.93 14.04
C SER A 538 -22.24 -18.28 14.98
N THR A 539 -21.75 -19.04 15.97
CA THR A 539 -20.69 -18.58 16.88
C THR A 539 -19.43 -18.08 16.16
N PRO A 540 -18.87 -18.74 15.12
CA PRO A 540 -17.73 -18.19 14.38
C PRO A 540 -18.08 -16.92 13.62
N TRP A 541 -19.30 -16.82 13.07
CA TRP A 541 -19.75 -15.60 12.39
C TRP A 541 -19.82 -14.41 13.37
N LEU A 542 -20.45 -14.61 14.53
CA LEU A 542 -20.54 -13.58 15.58
C LEU A 542 -19.16 -13.15 16.08
N ALA A 543 -18.25 -14.09 16.30
CA ALA A 543 -16.89 -13.79 16.74
C ALA A 543 -16.13 -12.92 15.71
N MET A 544 -16.20 -13.26 14.42
CA MET A 544 -15.55 -12.49 13.37
C MET A 544 -16.18 -11.10 13.17
N GLN A 545 -17.50 -10.98 13.29
CA GLN A 545 -18.17 -9.68 13.22
C GLN A 545 -17.84 -8.81 14.42
N LEU A 546 -17.79 -9.38 15.64
CA LEU A 546 -17.35 -8.68 16.84
C LEU A 546 -15.90 -8.17 16.68
N LEU A 547 -14.99 -9.02 16.20
CA LEU A 547 -13.61 -8.63 15.91
C LEU A 547 -13.58 -7.44 14.93
N SER A 548 -14.33 -7.52 13.83
CA SER A 548 -14.41 -6.44 12.84
C SER A 548 -14.92 -5.12 13.43
N ILE A 549 -15.97 -5.16 14.27
CA ILE A 549 -16.53 -3.97 14.93
C ILE A 549 -15.53 -3.36 15.92
N VAL A 550 -14.85 -4.17 16.74
CA VAL A 550 -13.84 -3.69 17.68
C VAL A 550 -12.69 -3.01 16.93
N CYS A 551 -12.20 -3.64 15.86
CA CYS A 551 -11.15 -3.05 15.01
C CYS A 551 -11.62 -1.77 14.30
N LEU A 552 -12.90 -1.65 13.92
CA LEU A 552 -13.45 -0.42 13.36
C LEU A 552 -13.35 0.73 14.35
N VAL A 553 -13.78 0.50 15.60
CA VAL A 553 -13.71 1.50 16.66
C VAL A 553 -12.26 1.94 16.90
N VAL A 554 -11.32 0.99 16.94
CA VAL A 554 -9.89 1.28 17.07
C VAL A 554 -9.37 2.11 15.89
N SER A 555 -9.72 1.75 14.65
CA SER A 555 -9.32 2.51 13.46
C SER A 555 -9.88 3.93 13.44
N VAL A 556 -11.16 4.11 13.82
CA VAL A 556 -11.78 5.45 13.90
C VAL A 556 -11.09 6.28 14.98
N ALA A 557 -10.81 5.70 16.14
CA ALA A 557 -10.10 6.39 17.21
C ALA A 557 -8.66 6.74 16.79
N ALA A 558 -7.95 5.83 16.12
CA ALA A 558 -6.63 6.11 15.58
C ALA A 558 -6.65 7.27 14.56
N ALA A 559 -7.63 7.28 13.66
CA ALA A 559 -7.78 8.33 12.66
C ALA A 559 -8.01 9.70 13.29
N THR A 560 -8.84 9.79 14.34
CA THR A 560 -9.07 11.06 15.05
C THR A 560 -7.80 11.56 15.73
N GLY A 561 -7.04 10.65 16.36
CA GLY A 561 -5.74 10.98 16.97
C GLY A 561 -4.72 11.51 15.97
N SER A 562 -4.49 10.78 14.87
CA SER A 562 -3.47 11.15 13.88
C SER A 562 -3.83 12.41 13.09
N VAL A 563 -5.11 12.62 12.76
CA VAL A 563 -5.55 13.88 12.10
C VAL A 563 -5.41 15.07 13.04
N ALA A 564 -5.74 14.91 14.32
CA ALA A 564 -5.56 15.97 15.30
C ALA A 564 -4.07 16.32 15.48
N GLY A 565 -3.19 15.30 15.56
CA GLY A 565 -1.73 15.48 15.60
C GLY A 565 -1.21 16.26 14.39
N LEU A 566 -1.54 15.80 13.18
CA LEU A 566 -1.14 16.48 11.94
C LEU A 566 -1.60 17.94 11.88
N MET A 567 -2.84 18.22 12.31
CA MET A 567 -3.36 19.60 12.32
C MET A 567 -2.64 20.51 13.31
N LEU A 568 -2.13 19.97 14.42
CA LEU A 568 -1.34 20.73 15.38
C LEU A 568 0.06 21.02 14.82
N ASP A 569 0.70 20.02 14.21
CA ASP A 569 2.03 20.16 13.63
C ASP A 569 2.04 21.13 12.43
N LEU A 570 1.01 21.08 11.57
CA LEU A 570 0.84 21.99 10.43
C LEU A 570 0.73 23.47 10.82
N LYS A 571 0.23 23.80 12.03
CA LYS A 571 0.14 25.21 12.47
C LYS A 571 1.51 25.84 12.69
N SER A 572 2.53 25.04 12.96
CA SER A 572 3.89 25.49 13.25
C SER A 572 4.82 25.44 12.04
N TYR A 573 4.42 24.75 10.97
CA TYR A 573 5.29 24.41 9.85
C TYR A 573 5.21 25.40 8.69
N LYS A 574 6.37 25.66 8.07
CA LYS A 574 6.50 26.44 6.83
C LYS A 574 6.84 25.52 5.66
N PRO A 575 5.97 25.42 4.63
CA PRO A 575 6.22 24.57 3.47
C PRO A 575 7.57 24.83 2.82
N PHE A 576 8.24 23.75 2.40
CA PHE A 576 9.54 23.77 1.70
C PHE A 576 10.72 24.34 2.48
N GLN A 577 10.55 24.74 3.74
CA GLN A 577 11.61 25.20 4.64
C GLN A 577 11.96 24.11 5.68
N SER A 578 12.12 22.86 5.23
CA SER A 578 12.55 21.74 6.08
C SER A 578 14.05 21.84 6.42
N SER A 579 14.38 22.76 7.33
CA SER A 579 15.69 22.82 7.99
C SER A 579 15.55 22.31 9.43
N SER A 580 16.35 21.34 9.83
CA SER A 580 16.46 20.80 11.20
C SER A 580 17.81 21.07 11.84
#